data_AF-A0A9E0PM65-F1
#
_entry.id   AF-A0A9E0PM65-F1
#
_cell.length_a   1.000
_cell.length_b   1.000
_cell.length_c   1.000
_cell.angle_alpha   90.00
_cell.angle_beta   90.00
_cell.angle_gamma   90.00
#
_symmetry.space_group_name_H-M   'P 1'
#
loop_
_entity.id
_entity.type
_entity.pdbx_description
1 polymer ?
#
loop_
_entity_poly.entity_id
_entity_poly.type
_entity_poly.pdbx_seq_one_letter_code
_entity_poly.pdbx_strand_id
1 'polypeptide(L)'
;MYTELIDQPISAIPASFLHTVLFEATTGLLAFHDIPEAVESWRVWFRHMLPGLIVRGDESHAFHFLIESTFTTFFRVYCEGFHGEYEGFRRDVLETLGKAIMMPSLWDEDGESICAQYQDFEAYGSLWPSCSGAISASLFFCLTYLEGEEIAVWVESIFAIKSAYFQAHLLAWLAGSYEILTSESPHFKDIEKATIDIKWLDSWTLEKAAPLIPVANTQEFLKAVRQVLTLDTLYAWLDNISRYNELSEPLASARIAEIVADVILAGEK
;
A
#
# COMPACT_ATOMS: atom_id res chain seq x y z
N MET A 1 -0.93 0.42 27.66
CA MET A 1 -1.95 0.49 26.61
C MET A 1 -2.87 1.65 26.93
N TYR A 2 -3.19 2.48 25.94
CA TYR A 2 -3.99 3.68 26.07
C TYR A 2 -5.49 3.37 26.26
N THR A 3 -5.82 2.76 27.40
CA THR A 3 -7.20 2.37 27.74
C THR A 3 -8.16 3.54 27.74
N GLU A 4 -7.66 4.74 28.03
CA GLU A 4 -8.39 6.00 27.97
C GLU A 4 -8.88 6.38 26.56
N LEU A 5 -8.31 5.80 25.50
CA LEU A 5 -8.77 6.03 24.12
C LEU A 5 -9.96 5.16 23.75
N ILE A 6 -10.21 4.06 24.47
CA ILE A 6 -11.36 3.18 24.23
C ILE A 6 -12.68 3.91 24.56
N ASP A 7 -12.65 4.80 25.55
CA ASP A 7 -13.83 5.54 26.00
C ASP A 7 -14.03 6.87 25.26
N GLN A 8 -13.16 7.21 24.31
CA GLN A 8 -13.18 8.48 23.59
C GLN A 8 -13.53 8.27 22.11
N PRO A 9 -14.38 9.13 21.51
CA PRO A 9 -14.60 9.10 20.07
C PRO A 9 -13.29 9.31 19.33
N ILE A 10 -13.00 8.46 18.34
CA ILE A 10 -11.76 8.56 17.56
C ILE A 10 -11.62 9.93 16.91
N SER A 11 -12.74 10.53 16.48
CA SER A 11 -12.79 11.89 15.92
C SER A 11 -12.34 13.01 16.85
N ALA A 12 -12.26 12.78 18.17
CA ALA A 12 -11.80 13.77 19.14
C ALA A 12 -10.27 13.74 19.37
N ILE A 13 -9.59 12.70 18.88
CA ILE A 13 -8.17 12.48 19.13
C ILE A 13 -7.35 13.25 18.07
N PRO A 14 -6.28 14.00 18.41
CA PRO A 14 -5.42 14.60 17.38
C PRO A 14 -4.80 13.54 16.46
N ALA A 15 -4.80 13.77 15.13
CA ALA A 15 -4.28 12.79 14.17
C ALA A 15 -2.78 12.49 14.35
N SER A 16 -2.00 13.49 14.74
CA SER A 16 -0.58 13.30 15.11
C SER A 16 -0.41 12.36 16.30
N PHE A 17 -1.31 12.43 17.28
CA PHE A 17 -1.30 11.50 18.41
C PHE A 17 -1.73 10.09 17.99
N LEU A 18 -2.74 9.97 17.09
CA LEU A 18 -3.10 8.66 16.53
C LEU A 18 -1.93 7.97 15.84
N HIS A 19 -1.13 8.71 15.07
CA HIS A 19 0.09 8.18 14.46
C HIS A 19 1.08 7.65 15.52
N THR A 20 1.35 8.41 16.58
CA THR A 20 2.19 7.93 17.70
C THR A 20 1.66 6.65 18.30
N VAL A 21 0.34 6.56 18.53
CA VAL A 21 -0.26 5.37 19.12
C VAL A 21 -0.19 4.17 18.17
N LEU A 22 -0.38 4.36 16.86
CA LEU A 22 -0.22 3.30 15.86
C LEU A 22 1.23 2.81 15.75
N PHE A 23 2.18 3.73 15.80
CA PHE A 23 3.60 3.41 15.85
C PHE A 23 3.95 2.57 17.09
N GLU A 24 3.47 2.98 18.27
CA GLU A 24 3.66 2.22 19.51
C GLU A 24 2.97 0.85 19.46
N ALA A 25 1.76 0.75 18.88
CA ALA A 25 1.07 -0.52 18.72
C ALA A 25 1.84 -1.46 17.78
N THR A 26 2.31 -0.94 16.65
CA THR A 26 3.09 -1.71 15.66
C THR A 26 4.40 -2.22 16.24
N THR A 27 5.18 -1.32 16.86
CA THR A 27 6.46 -1.66 17.47
C THR A 27 6.29 -2.50 18.73
N GLY A 28 5.21 -2.32 19.49
CA GLY A 28 4.82 -3.14 20.62
C GLY A 28 4.49 -4.57 20.22
N LEU A 29 3.71 -4.76 19.15
CA LEU A 29 3.42 -6.09 18.57
C LEU A 29 4.71 -6.80 18.13
N LEU A 30 5.68 -6.06 17.60
CA LEU A 30 7.00 -6.60 17.25
C LEU A 30 7.84 -6.96 18.48
N ALA A 31 7.94 -6.05 19.45
CA ALA A 31 8.80 -6.21 20.62
C ALA A 31 8.30 -7.27 21.60
N PHE A 32 6.98 -7.41 21.73
CA PHE A 32 6.32 -8.30 22.69
C PHE A 32 5.61 -9.49 22.01
N HIS A 33 6.05 -9.89 20.81
CA HIS A 33 5.44 -10.98 20.04
C HIS A 33 5.37 -12.31 20.81
N ASP A 34 6.31 -12.56 21.73
CA ASP A 34 6.36 -13.76 22.58
C ASP A 34 5.46 -13.69 23.83
N ILE A 35 4.68 -12.61 24.02
CA ILE A 35 3.79 -12.41 25.16
C ILE A 35 2.34 -12.35 24.64
N PRO A 36 1.61 -13.47 24.60
CA PRO A 36 0.29 -13.56 23.98
C PRO A 36 -0.73 -12.56 24.54
N GLU A 37 -0.72 -12.32 25.85
CA GLU A 37 -1.64 -11.37 26.49
C GLU A 37 -1.37 -9.93 26.07
N ALA A 38 -0.09 -9.58 25.89
CA ALA A 38 0.29 -8.26 25.39
C ALA A 38 -0.15 -8.12 23.93
N VAL A 39 0.15 -9.11 23.08
CA VAL A 39 -0.26 -9.13 21.67
C VAL A 39 -1.77 -8.96 21.53
N GLU A 40 -2.56 -9.76 22.26
CA GLU A 40 -4.02 -9.69 22.17
C GLU A 40 -4.56 -8.33 22.63
N SER A 41 -3.95 -7.72 23.65
CA SER A 41 -4.34 -6.38 24.10
C SER A 41 -4.19 -5.34 22.98
N TRP A 42 -3.08 -5.38 22.23
CA TRP A 42 -2.85 -4.51 21.07
C TRP A 42 -3.82 -4.81 19.92
N ARG A 43 -4.12 -6.09 19.66
CA ARG A 43 -5.09 -6.49 18.63
C ARG A 43 -6.49 -5.98 18.94
N VAL A 44 -6.97 -6.17 20.18
CA VAL A 44 -8.28 -5.66 20.64
C VAL A 44 -8.34 -4.14 20.50
N TRP A 45 -7.29 -3.45 20.95
CA TRP A 45 -7.21 -1.99 20.84
C TRP A 45 -7.27 -1.53 19.38
N PHE A 46 -6.46 -2.10 18.50
CA PHE A 46 -6.46 -1.73 17.08
C PHE A 46 -7.80 -2.01 16.41
N ARG A 47 -8.43 -3.16 16.69
CA ARG A 47 -9.77 -3.51 16.18
C ARG A 47 -10.82 -2.46 16.55
N HIS A 48 -10.77 -1.96 17.78
CA HIS A 48 -11.69 -0.92 18.24
C HIS A 48 -11.49 0.40 17.46
N MET A 49 -10.24 0.77 17.19
CA MET A 49 -9.89 2.03 16.54
C MET A 49 -10.10 2.00 15.01
N LEU A 50 -9.94 0.84 14.38
CA LEU A 50 -9.87 0.66 12.92
C LEU A 50 -10.97 1.39 12.14
N PRO A 51 -12.27 1.29 12.47
CA PRO A 51 -13.30 1.99 11.72
C PRO A 51 -13.10 3.51 11.74
N GLY A 52 -12.73 4.06 12.90
CA GLY A 52 -12.46 5.49 13.06
C GLY A 52 -11.19 5.94 12.34
N LEU A 53 -10.15 5.09 12.32
CA LEU A 53 -8.91 5.36 11.59
C LEU A 53 -9.14 5.44 10.07
N ILE A 54 -9.98 4.56 9.52
CA ILE A 54 -10.31 4.58 8.08
C ILE A 54 -11.09 5.85 7.72
N VAL A 55 -12.13 6.18 8.50
CA VAL A 55 -12.94 7.39 8.27
C VAL A 55 -12.11 8.65 8.34
N ARG A 56 -11.17 8.71 9.28
CA ARG A 56 -10.27 9.86 9.45
C ARG A 56 -9.04 9.79 8.56
N GLY A 57 -8.95 8.76 7.74
CA GLY A 57 -7.89 8.62 6.76
C GLY A 57 -7.74 9.94 6.03
N ASP A 58 -8.83 10.46 5.44
CA ASP A 58 -8.92 11.62 4.56
C ASP A 58 -8.74 13.03 5.19
N GLU A 59 -8.34 13.12 6.46
CA GLU A 59 -8.16 14.41 7.11
C GLU A 59 -7.02 15.22 6.47
N SER A 60 -7.38 16.43 5.99
CA SER A 60 -6.47 17.36 5.33
C SER A 60 -5.22 17.56 6.19
N HIS A 61 -4.05 17.18 5.65
CA HIS A 61 -2.70 17.28 6.24
C HIS A 61 -2.23 16.15 7.17
N ALA A 62 -3.09 15.22 7.61
CA ALA A 62 -2.65 14.07 8.40
C ALA A 62 -2.63 12.73 7.64
N PHE A 63 -3.04 12.79 6.38
CA PHE A 63 -3.44 11.65 5.58
C PHE A 63 -2.37 10.57 5.42
N HIS A 64 -1.22 10.94 4.83
CA HIS A 64 -0.27 9.95 4.33
C HIS A 64 0.30 9.11 5.47
N PHE A 65 0.66 9.74 6.60
CA PHE A 65 1.17 9.01 7.74
C PHE A 65 0.08 8.21 8.48
N LEU A 66 -1.16 8.71 8.57
CA LEU A 66 -2.21 7.99 9.28
C LEU A 66 -2.65 6.73 8.53
N ILE A 67 -2.85 6.83 7.21
CA ILE A 67 -3.25 5.67 6.40
C ILE A 67 -2.12 4.65 6.30
N GLU A 68 -0.88 5.09 6.11
CA GLU A 68 0.29 4.20 6.03
C GLU A 68 0.51 3.49 7.37
N SER A 69 0.48 4.21 8.50
CA SER A 69 0.56 3.59 9.83
C SER A 69 -0.62 2.65 10.10
N THR A 70 -1.81 2.95 9.58
CA THR A 70 -2.98 2.05 9.68
C THR A 70 -2.72 0.76 8.92
N PHE A 71 -2.23 0.82 7.68
CA PHE A 71 -1.83 -0.38 6.91
C PHE A 71 -0.73 -1.17 7.63
N THR A 72 0.33 -0.50 8.08
CA THR A 72 1.44 -1.16 8.80
C THR A 72 0.96 -1.88 10.05
N THR A 73 0.15 -1.21 10.87
CA THR A 73 -0.45 -1.83 12.07
C THR A 73 -1.37 -2.98 11.67
N PHE A 74 -2.16 -2.82 10.60
CA PHE A 74 -3.06 -3.86 10.09
C PHE A 74 -2.30 -5.12 9.70
N PHE A 75 -1.22 -4.99 8.92
CA PHE A 75 -0.35 -6.12 8.57
C PHE A 75 0.19 -6.82 9.82
N ARG A 76 0.55 -6.08 10.87
CA ARG A 76 1.00 -6.70 12.13
C ARG A 76 -0.10 -7.42 12.90
N VAL A 77 -1.30 -6.86 12.93
CA VAL A 77 -2.44 -7.48 13.63
C VAL A 77 -2.95 -8.73 12.91
N TYR A 78 -2.98 -8.71 11.57
CA TYR A 78 -3.55 -9.76 10.74
C TYR A 78 -2.49 -10.51 9.92
N CYS A 79 -1.30 -10.72 10.48
CA CYS A 79 -0.20 -11.37 9.79
C CYS A 79 -0.45 -12.84 9.40
N GLU A 80 -1.42 -13.49 10.05
CA GLU A 80 -1.83 -14.86 9.79
C GLU A 80 -3.19 -14.93 9.05
N GLY A 81 -3.69 -13.80 8.56
CA GLY A 81 -5.01 -13.67 7.97
C GLY A 81 -6.09 -13.30 9.00
N PHE A 82 -7.35 -13.49 8.60
CA PHE A 82 -8.53 -13.16 9.43
C PHE A 82 -8.88 -14.33 10.35
N HIS A 83 -9.18 -14.05 11.62
CA HIS A 83 -9.40 -15.08 12.65
C HIS A 83 -10.88 -15.20 13.08
N GLY A 84 -11.82 -14.71 12.27
CA GLY A 84 -13.25 -14.83 12.53
C GLY A 84 -13.74 -13.80 13.56
N GLU A 85 -13.23 -12.58 13.46
CA GLU A 85 -13.56 -11.43 14.32
C GLU A 85 -15.08 -11.23 14.40
N TYR A 86 -15.75 -11.26 13.24
CA TYR A 86 -17.19 -11.41 13.07
C TYR A 86 -17.52 -11.81 11.62
N GLU A 87 -18.76 -12.26 11.38
CA GLU A 87 -19.24 -12.61 10.05
C GLU A 87 -19.22 -11.40 9.11
N GLY A 88 -18.45 -11.47 8.03
CA GLY A 88 -18.31 -10.37 7.06
C GLY A 88 -17.11 -9.45 7.28
N PHE A 89 -16.32 -9.64 8.34
CA PHE A 89 -15.16 -8.79 8.64
C PHE A 89 -14.21 -8.60 7.45
N ARG A 90 -13.82 -9.69 6.78
CA ARG A 90 -12.97 -9.65 5.59
C ARG A 90 -13.53 -8.70 4.52
N ARG A 91 -14.81 -8.86 4.18
CA ARG A 91 -15.48 -8.03 3.17
C ARG A 91 -15.46 -6.56 3.61
N ASP A 92 -15.83 -6.29 4.86
CA ASP A 92 -15.91 -4.93 5.37
C ASP A 92 -14.54 -4.24 5.35
N VAL A 93 -13.45 -4.93 5.70
CA VAL A 93 -12.09 -4.40 5.58
C VAL A 93 -11.72 -4.12 4.12
N LEU A 94 -11.97 -5.06 3.20
CA LEU A 94 -11.65 -4.87 1.77
C LEU A 94 -12.46 -3.74 1.14
N GLU A 95 -13.73 -3.59 1.53
CA GLU A 95 -14.61 -2.52 1.05
C GLU A 95 -14.34 -1.16 1.69
N THR A 96 -13.61 -1.13 2.79
CA THR A 96 -13.24 0.11 3.49
C THR A 96 -11.75 0.41 3.32
N LEU A 97 -10.88 -0.21 4.10
CA LEU A 97 -9.43 0.00 4.04
C LEU A 97 -8.85 -0.32 2.66
N GLY A 98 -9.31 -1.40 2.00
CA GLY A 98 -8.85 -1.75 0.65
C GLY A 98 -9.23 -0.73 -0.43
N LYS A 99 -10.25 0.11 -0.17
CA LYS A 99 -10.69 1.19 -1.05
C LYS A 99 -10.30 2.56 -0.52
N ALA A 100 -9.62 2.66 0.62
CA ALA A 100 -9.33 3.93 1.27
C ALA A 100 -8.53 4.86 0.36
N ILE A 101 -7.56 4.34 -0.40
CA ILE A 101 -6.78 5.16 -1.33
C ILE A 101 -7.61 5.70 -2.51
N MET A 102 -8.79 5.14 -2.78
CA MET A 102 -9.70 5.57 -3.85
C MET A 102 -10.70 6.64 -3.38
N MET A 103 -10.61 7.09 -2.12
CA MET A 103 -11.46 8.16 -1.62
C MET A 103 -11.22 9.44 -2.43
N PRO A 104 -12.28 10.13 -2.93
CA PRO A 104 -12.12 11.32 -3.77
C PRO A 104 -11.30 12.43 -3.11
N SER A 105 -11.33 12.54 -1.79
CA SER A 105 -10.56 13.52 -1.00
C SER A 105 -9.04 13.32 -1.08
N LEU A 106 -8.56 12.24 -1.70
CA LEU A 106 -7.14 11.91 -1.86
C LEU A 106 -6.60 12.19 -3.24
N TRP A 107 -7.47 12.60 -4.15
CA TRP A 107 -7.16 12.87 -5.52
C TRP A 107 -7.56 14.30 -5.81
N ASP A 108 -6.67 15.08 -6.40
CA ASP A 108 -7.02 16.42 -6.85
C ASP A 108 -7.78 16.39 -8.19
N GLU A 109 -8.11 17.58 -8.72
CA GLU A 109 -8.87 17.71 -9.96
C GLU A 109 -8.13 17.17 -11.19
N ASP A 110 -6.80 17.11 -11.15
CA ASP A 110 -5.93 16.55 -12.19
C ASP A 110 -5.73 15.04 -12.02
N GLY A 111 -6.27 14.46 -10.94
CA GLY A 111 -6.15 13.06 -10.60
C GLY A 111 -4.77 12.70 -10.06
N GLU A 112 -4.02 13.67 -9.52
CA GLU A 112 -2.83 13.43 -8.73
C GLU A 112 -3.22 13.02 -7.31
N SER A 113 -2.51 12.03 -6.78
CA SER A 113 -2.68 11.64 -5.38
C SER A 113 -2.08 12.72 -4.50
N ILE A 114 -2.90 13.32 -3.64
CA ILE A 114 -2.44 14.27 -2.61
C ILE A 114 -1.39 13.58 -1.71
N CYS A 115 -1.46 12.26 -1.55
CA CYS A 115 -0.48 11.48 -0.80
C CYS A 115 0.93 11.53 -1.43
N ALA A 116 1.01 11.56 -2.75
CA ALA A 116 2.27 11.62 -3.48
C ALA A 116 2.92 13.00 -3.41
N GLN A 117 2.11 14.07 -3.53
CA GLN A 117 2.59 15.46 -3.48
C GLN A 117 3.37 15.76 -2.19
N TYR A 118 2.93 15.24 -1.04
CA TYR A 118 3.56 15.52 0.25
C TYR A 118 4.84 14.70 0.52
N GLN A 119 4.92 13.46 0.04
CA GLN A 119 6.09 12.59 0.28
C GLN A 119 7.33 13.05 -0.48
N ASP A 120 7.18 13.38 -1.77
CA ASP A 120 8.33 13.65 -2.63
C ASP A 120 8.85 15.09 -2.49
N PHE A 121 7.98 16.06 -2.20
CA PHE A 121 8.39 17.45 -2.06
C PHE A 121 9.22 17.70 -0.80
N GLU A 122 8.83 17.13 0.34
CA GLU A 122 9.57 17.30 1.61
C GLU A 122 10.90 16.53 1.61
N ALA A 123 10.94 15.35 1.01
CA ALA A 123 12.11 14.47 1.08
C ALA A 123 13.19 14.80 0.02
N TYR A 124 12.79 15.19 -1.20
CA TYR A 124 13.72 15.23 -2.34
C TYR A 124 13.65 16.53 -3.16
N GLY A 125 12.71 17.43 -2.89
CA GLY A 125 12.55 18.67 -3.65
C GLY A 125 12.22 18.47 -5.14
N SER A 126 11.84 17.25 -5.53
CA SER A 126 11.37 16.85 -6.86
C SER A 126 10.55 15.56 -6.74
N LEU A 127 9.60 15.35 -7.64
CA LEU A 127 8.93 14.06 -7.85
C LEU A 127 9.98 13.08 -8.38
N TRP A 128 10.73 12.42 -7.48
CA TRP A 128 11.58 11.30 -7.84
C TRP A 128 10.68 10.17 -8.39
N PRO A 129 11.13 9.23 -9.25
CA PRO A 129 10.25 8.19 -9.73
C PRO A 129 9.98 7.19 -8.59
N SER A 130 8.95 7.49 -7.79
CA SER A 130 8.53 6.75 -6.62
C SER A 130 7.06 6.36 -6.75
N CYS A 131 6.68 5.31 -6.03
CA CYS A 131 5.28 5.07 -5.72
C CYS A 131 5.00 5.70 -4.35
N SER A 132 3.93 6.49 -4.23
CA SER A 132 3.47 6.95 -2.90
C SER A 132 3.32 5.76 -1.96
N GLY A 133 3.76 5.94 -0.71
CA GLY A 133 3.71 4.92 0.32
C GLY A 133 2.28 4.42 0.55
N ALA A 134 1.30 5.32 0.59
CA ALA A 134 -0.11 4.96 0.74
C ALA A 134 -0.64 4.09 -0.42
N ILE A 135 -0.23 4.39 -1.67
CA ILE A 135 -0.56 3.56 -2.84
C ILE A 135 0.14 2.20 -2.71
N SER A 136 1.43 2.18 -2.40
CA SER A 136 2.20 0.95 -2.26
C SER A 136 1.62 0.04 -1.18
N ALA A 137 1.34 0.58 0.01
CA ALA A 137 0.73 -0.13 1.12
C ALA A 137 -0.65 -0.70 0.74
N SER A 138 -1.47 0.07 0.01
CA SER A 138 -2.78 -0.38 -0.47
C SER A 138 -2.68 -1.51 -1.51
N LEU A 139 -1.71 -1.45 -2.42
CA LEU A 139 -1.48 -2.50 -3.42
C LEU A 139 -1.01 -3.79 -2.76
N PHE A 140 -0.04 -3.72 -1.83
CA PHE A 140 0.39 -4.88 -1.06
C PHE A 140 -0.73 -5.41 -0.15
N PHE A 141 -1.59 -4.54 0.38
CA PHE A 141 -2.72 -4.95 1.21
C PHE A 141 -3.69 -5.81 0.39
N CYS A 142 -4.11 -5.33 -0.78
CA CYS A 142 -4.96 -6.11 -1.67
C CYS A 142 -4.30 -7.42 -2.07
N LEU A 143 -3.02 -7.38 -2.46
CA LEU A 143 -2.27 -8.58 -2.83
C LEU A 143 -2.16 -9.61 -1.69
N THR A 144 -2.14 -9.16 -0.44
CA THR A 144 -2.03 -10.03 0.74
C THR A 144 -3.36 -10.65 1.14
N TYR A 145 -4.45 -9.89 1.07
CA TYR A 145 -5.74 -10.29 1.67
C TYR A 145 -6.84 -10.65 0.66
N LEU A 146 -6.64 -10.40 -0.64
CA LEU A 146 -7.52 -10.93 -1.68
C LEU A 146 -7.35 -12.46 -1.81
N GLU A 147 -8.46 -13.12 -2.14
CA GLU A 147 -8.47 -14.51 -2.57
C GLU A 147 -7.97 -14.59 -4.01
N GLY A 148 -7.36 -15.72 -4.39
CA GLY A 148 -6.72 -15.86 -5.70
C GLY A 148 -7.67 -15.58 -6.88
N GLU A 149 -8.95 -15.93 -6.75
CA GLU A 149 -9.97 -15.68 -7.78
C GLU A 149 -10.36 -14.20 -7.93
N GLU A 150 -10.14 -13.39 -6.90
CA GLU A 150 -10.45 -11.95 -6.92
C GLU A 150 -9.32 -11.12 -7.56
N ILE A 151 -8.09 -11.68 -7.62
CA ILE A 151 -6.90 -10.94 -8.08
C ILE A 151 -7.04 -10.48 -9.53
N ALA A 152 -7.53 -11.32 -10.43
CA ALA A 152 -7.65 -10.94 -11.84
C ALA A 152 -8.59 -9.75 -12.04
N VAL A 153 -9.77 -9.77 -11.39
CA VAL A 153 -10.76 -8.69 -11.44
C VAL A 153 -10.22 -7.42 -10.79
N TRP A 154 -9.48 -7.55 -9.69
CA TRP A 154 -8.80 -6.43 -9.04
C TRP A 154 -7.74 -5.80 -9.96
N VAL A 155 -6.92 -6.62 -10.63
CA VAL A 155 -5.93 -6.15 -11.61
C VAL A 155 -6.61 -5.40 -12.75
N GLU A 156 -7.68 -5.94 -13.34
CA GLU A 156 -8.45 -5.22 -14.36
C GLU A 156 -8.94 -3.85 -13.85
N SER A 157 -9.38 -3.79 -12.59
CA SER A 157 -9.90 -2.56 -11.97
C SER A 157 -8.82 -1.50 -11.79
N ILE A 158 -7.62 -1.86 -11.31
CA ILE A 158 -6.52 -0.88 -11.16
C ILE A 158 -5.99 -0.41 -12.52
N PHE A 159 -5.93 -1.27 -13.53
CA PHE A 159 -5.48 -0.90 -14.88
C PHE A 159 -6.53 -0.09 -15.66
N ALA A 160 -7.80 -0.09 -15.24
CA ALA A 160 -8.85 0.75 -15.82
C ALA A 160 -8.74 2.23 -15.41
N ILE A 161 -7.92 2.55 -14.40
CA ILE A 161 -7.74 3.94 -13.93
C ILE A 161 -6.93 4.73 -14.96
N LYS A 162 -7.51 5.85 -15.42
CA LYS A 162 -6.97 6.65 -16.54
C LYS A 162 -6.10 7.84 -16.11
N SER A 163 -5.94 8.07 -14.81
CA SER A 163 -5.07 9.14 -14.31
C SER A 163 -3.61 8.86 -14.69
N ALA A 164 -2.94 9.86 -15.28
CA ALA A 164 -1.53 9.77 -15.61
C ALA A 164 -0.65 9.57 -14.35
N TYR A 165 -1.00 10.26 -13.26
CA TYR A 165 -0.30 10.13 -11.97
C TYR A 165 -0.46 8.72 -11.38
N PHE A 166 -1.67 8.17 -11.38
CA PHE A 166 -1.88 6.79 -10.91
C PHE A 166 -1.10 5.78 -11.77
N GLN A 167 -1.14 5.94 -13.10
CA GLN A 167 -0.39 5.10 -14.02
C GLN A 167 1.12 5.17 -13.77
N ALA A 168 1.66 6.38 -13.52
CA ALA A 168 3.06 6.58 -13.17
C ALA A 168 3.45 5.86 -11.88
N HIS A 169 2.66 6.01 -10.81
CA HIS A 169 2.89 5.30 -9.54
C HIS A 169 2.78 3.79 -9.70
N LEU A 170 1.81 3.29 -10.46
CA LEU A 170 1.66 1.86 -10.69
C LEU A 170 2.85 1.30 -11.49
N LEU A 171 3.36 2.01 -12.49
CA LEU A 171 4.58 1.61 -13.20
C LEU A 171 5.80 1.60 -12.29
N ALA A 172 5.99 2.64 -11.47
CA ALA A 172 7.07 2.69 -10.48
C ALA A 172 6.96 1.55 -9.46
N TRP A 173 5.75 1.28 -8.96
CA TRP A 173 5.48 0.19 -8.04
C TRP A 173 5.76 -1.17 -8.67
N LEU A 174 5.32 -1.41 -9.90
CA LEU A 174 5.58 -2.65 -10.63
C LEU A 174 7.08 -2.89 -10.83
N ALA A 175 7.83 -1.85 -11.21
CA ALA A 175 9.27 -1.92 -11.37
C ALA A 175 9.99 -2.19 -10.03
N GLY A 176 9.62 -1.48 -8.96
CA GLY A 176 10.23 -1.61 -7.63
C GLY A 176 9.87 -2.92 -6.92
N SER A 177 8.65 -3.42 -7.11
CA SER A 177 8.17 -4.62 -6.44
C SER A 177 8.50 -5.91 -7.18
N TYR A 178 8.99 -5.86 -8.43
CA TYR A 178 9.15 -7.05 -9.25
C TYR A 178 9.98 -8.18 -8.59
N GLU A 179 11.13 -7.85 -8.00
CA GLU A 179 12.00 -8.82 -7.32
C GLU A 179 11.28 -9.46 -6.12
N ILE A 180 10.44 -8.69 -5.43
CA ILE A 180 9.61 -9.19 -4.34
C ILE A 180 8.54 -10.13 -4.91
N LEU A 181 7.81 -9.69 -5.93
CA LEU A 181 6.69 -10.45 -6.52
C LEU A 181 7.13 -11.77 -7.17
N THR A 182 8.36 -11.86 -7.66
CA THR A 182 8.94 -13.07 -8.28
C THR A 182 9.72 -13.96 -7.32
N SER A 183 9.93 -13.51 -6.08
CA SER A 183 10.60 -14.31 -5.05
C SER A 183 9.80 -15.57 -4.73
N GLU A 184 10.52 -16.68 -4.47
CA GLU A 184 9.92 -17.91 -3.91
C GLU A 184 9.41 -17.70 -2.47
N SER A 185 9.90 -16.65 -1.80
CA SER A 185 9.52 -16.26 -0.45
C SER A 185 9.42 -14.73 -0.37
N PRO A 186 8.35 -14.13 -0.89
CA PRO A 186 8.16 -12.69 -0.90
C PRO A 186 7.93 -12.18 0.53
N HIS A 187 8.74 -11.18 0.94
CA HIS A 187 8.66 -10.60 2.28
C HIS A 187 8.65 -9.08 2.23
N PHE A 188 7.90 -8.47 3.16
CA PHE A 188 7.89 -7.03 3.36
C PHE A 188 9.27 -6.43 3.68
N LYS A 189 10.20 -7.19 4.28
CA LYS A 189 11.57 -6.72 4.53
C LYS A 189 12.35 -6.34 3.26
N ASP A 190 11.95 -6.91 2.13
CA ASP A 190 12.66 -6.70 0.87
C ASP A 190 12.20 -5.41 0.17
N ILE A 191 11.15 -4.76 0.67
CA ILE A 191 10.71 -3.41 0.25
C ILE A 191 11.82 -2.39 0.52
N GLU A 192 12.51 -2.49 1.67
CA GLU A 192 13.62 -1.59 2.02
C GLU A 192 14.84 -1.74 1.09
N LYS A 193 14.86 -2.79 0.27
CA LYS A 193 15.93 -3.06 -0.70
C LYS A 193 15.48 -2.82 -2.15
N ALA A 194 14.23 -2.43 -2.36
CA ALA A 194 13.70 -2.18 -3.69
C ALA A 194 14.54 -1.11 -4.40
N THR A 195 14.80 -1.34 -5.69
CA THR A 195 15.59 -0.44 -6.52
C THR A 195 14.87 0.87 -6.80
N ILE A 196 13.54 0.80 -6.88
CA ILE A 196 12.63 1.94 -7.01
C ILE A 196 11.93 2.13 -5.68
N ASP A 197 11.78 3.38 -5.25
CA ASP A 197 11.20 3.71 -3.96
C ASP A 197 9.70 3.34 -3.94
N ILE A 198 9.38 2.31 -3.17
CA ILE A 198 8.03 1.79 -2.95
C ILE A 198 7.74 1.58 -1.45
N LYS A 199 8.59 2.12 -0.56
CA LYS A 199 8.38 2.01 0.90
C LYS A 199 7.27 2.94 1.35
N TRP A 200 6.78 2.69 2.55
CA TRP A 200 5.82 3.56 3.23
C TRP A 200 6.21 3.69 4.70
N LEU A 201 5.51 4.54 5.42
CA LEU A 201 5.79 4.83 6.80
C LEU A 201 5.77 3.57 7.64
N ASP A 202 6.90 3.34 8.32
CA ASP A 202 7.12 2.20 9.20
C ASP A 202 7.09 0.82 8.52
N SER A 203 7.23 0.72 7.19
CA SER A 203 7.33 -0.57 6.48
C SER A 203 8.45 -1.47 7.01
N TRP A 204 9.57 -0.88 7.44
CA TRP A 204 10.69 -1.58 8.10
C TRP A 204 10.26 -2.33 9.36
N THR A 205 9.17 -1.93 10.03
CA THR A 205 8.67 -2.65 11.20
C THR A 205 8.07 -3.99 10.84
N LEU A 206 7.89 -4.32 9.55
CA LEU A 206 7.29 -5.57 9.05
C LEU A 206 8.30 -6.73 8.92
N GLU A 207 9.60 -6.53 9.16
CA GLU A 207 10.65 -7.51 8.84
C GLU A 207 10.56 -8.92 9.47
N LYS A 208 10.07 -9.06 10.72
CA LYS A 208 10.27 -10.29 11.52
C LYS A 208 9.04 -11.16 11.80
N ALA A 209 7.83 -10.72 11.49
CA ALA A 209 6.59 -11.49 11.76
C ALA A 209 5.36 -10.96 10.96
N ALA A 210 5.60 -10.25 9.86
CA ALA A 210 4.52 -9.71 9.03
C ALA A 210 3.96 -10.83 8.14
N PRO A 211 2.76 -10.67 7.58
CA PRO A 211 2.22 -11.68 6.69
C PRO A 211 3.23 -11.92 5.57
N LEU A 212 3.38 -13.19 5.19
CA LEU A 212 3.98 -13.47 3.91
C LEU A 212 3.02 -12.95 2.85
N ILE A 213 3.55 -12.22 1.87
CA ILE A 213 2.77 -11.95 0.67
C ILE A 213 2.50 -13.34 0.05
N PRO A 214 1.26 -13.81 -0.13
CA PRO A 214 1.06 -15.18 -0.54
C PRO A 214 1.67 -15.41 -1.93
N VAL A 215 2.56 -16.41 -2.07
CA VAL A 215 3.22 -16.72 -3.36
C VAL A 215 2.18 -17.01 -4.45
N ALA A 216 1.10 -17.71 -4.11
CA ALA A 216 -0.01 -17.94 -5.04
C ALA A 216 -0.62 -16.63 -5.53
N ASN A 217 -0.73 -15.63 -4.66
CA ASN A 217 -1.27 -14.32 -5.01
C ASN A 217 -0.31 -13.54 -5.90
N THR A 218 1.01 -13.56 -5.63
CA THR A 218 1.99 -12.87 -6.50
C THR A 218 2.04 -13.49 -7.90
N GLN A 219 1.95 -14.82 -7.99
CA GLN A 219 1.89 -15.53 -9.26
C GLN A 219 0.64 -15.15 -10.07
N GLU A 220 -0.52 -15.18 -9.43
CA GLU A 220 -1.78 -14.87 -10.10
C GLU A 220 -1.89 -13.39 -10.47
N PHE A 221 -1.31 -12.51 -9.64
CA PHE A 221 -1.15 -11.09 -9.94
C PHE A 221 -0.29 -10.87 -11.18
N LEU A 222 0.93 -11.43 -11.23
CA LEU A 222 1.83 -11.27 -12.38
C LEU A 222 1.22 -11.86 -13.66
N LYS A 223 0.51 -12.98 -13.56
CA LYS A 223 -0.23 -13.56 -14.67
C LYS A 223 -1.32 -12.61 -15.18
N ALA A 224 -2.15 -12.06 -14.29
CA ALA A 224 -3.19 -11.10 -14.67
C ALA A 224 -2.61 -9.81 -15.24
N VAL A 225 -1.53 -9.28 -14.66
CA VAL A 225 -0.82 -8.09 -15.17
C VAL A 225 -0.35 -8.34 -16.61
N ARG A 226 0.25 -9.49 -16.92
CA ARG A 226 0.70 -9.83 -18.28
C ARG A 226 -0.44 -9.98 -19.29
N GLN A 227 -1.66 -10.25 -18.84
CA GLN A 227 -2.84 -10.31 -19.71
C GLN A 227 -3.39 -8.92 -20.03
N VAL A 228 -3.28 -7.97 -19.10
CA VAL A 228 -3.86 -6.63 -19.23
C VAL A 228 -2.83 -5.61 -19.74
N LEU A 229 -1.61 -5.63 -19.20
CA LEU A 229 -0.52 -4.75 -19.62
C LEU A 229 0.16 -5.34 -20.86
N THR A 230 -0.19 -4.81 -22.02
CA THR A 230 0.50 -5.07 -23.29
C THR A 230 1.50 -3.96 -23.60
N LEU A 231 2.38 -4.16 -24.60
CA LEU A 231 3.22 -3.06 -25.10
C LEU A 231 2.39 -1.88 -25.59
N ASP A 232 1.26 -2.13 -26.26
CA ASP A 232 0.35 -1.06 -26.70
C ASP A 232 -0.25 -0.30 -25.51
N THR A 233 -0.62 -1.01 -24.45
CA THR A 233 -1.14 -0.38 -23.20
C THR A 233 -0.05 0.44 -22.53
N LEU A 234 1.17 -0.09 -22.43
CA LEU A 234 2.31 0.62 -21.88
C LEU A 234 2.61 1.88 -22.68
N TYR A 235 2.66 1.82 -24.01
CA TYR A 235 2.88 3.00 -24.85
C TYR A 235 1.76 4.03 -24.72
N ALA A 236 0.50 3.60 -24.63
CA ALA A 236 -0.62 4.51 -24.40
C ALA A 236 -0.50 5.23 -23.05
N TRP A 237 -0.05 4.54 -22.00
CA TRP A 237 0.20 5.14 -20.69
C TRP A 237 1.36 6.13 -20.73
N LEU A 238 2.46 5.77 -21.40
CA LEU A 238 3.61 6.67 -21.56
C LEU A 238 3.25 7.94 -22.34
N ASP A 239 2.42 7.84 -23.39
CA ASP A 239 1.89 9.02 -24.09
C ASP A 239 1.05 9.91 -23.16
N ASN A 240 0.18 9.30 -22.34
CA ASN A 240 -0.63 10.03 -21.38
C ASN A 240 0.22 10.74 -20.31
N ILE A 241 1.22 10.04 -19.78
CA ILE A 241 2.17 10.55 -18.77
C ILE A 241 3.05 11.66 -19.37
N SER A 242 3.43 11.58 -20.64
CA SER A 242 4.31 12.56 -21.30
C SER A 242 3.75 13.98 -21.36
N ARG A 243 2.46 14.15 -21.06
CA ARG A 243 1.79 15.46 -20.92
C ARG A 243 2.24 16.24 -19.68
N TYR A 244 2.82 15.54 -18.71
CA TYR A 244 3.28 16.07 -17.43
C TYR A 244 4.80 15.86 -17.34
N ASN A 245 5.57 16.94 -17.53
CA ASN A 245 7.03 16.87 -17.56
C ASN A 245 7.59 16.31 -16.25
N GLU A 246 6.98 16.72 -15.15
CA GLU A 246 7.28 16.32 -13.78
C GLU A 246 7.06 14.81 -13.51
N LEU A 247 6.31 14.10 -14.35
CA LEU A 247 6.18 12.64 -14.30
C LEU A 247 7.09 11.95 -15.32
N SER A 248 7.16 12.50 -16.53
CA SER A 248 7.85 11.85 -17.65
C SER A 248 9.39 11.83 -17.50
N GLU A 249 10.00 12.91 -17.03
CA GLU A 249 11.45 12.99 -16.86
C GLU A 249 11.96 12.01 -15.79
N PRO A 250 11.35 11.93 -14.58
CA PRO A 250 11.75 10.95 -13.56
C PRO A 250 11.62 9.51 -14.05
N LEU A 251 10.48 9.15 -14.66
CA LEU A 251 10.23 7.78 -15.15
C LEU A 251 11.23 7.36 -16.22
N ALA A 252 11.57 8.29 -17.13
CA ALA A 252 12.59 8.05 -18.16
C ALA A 252 14.00 7.91 -17.55
N SER A 253 14.36 8.79 -16.62
CA SER A 253 15.66 8.77 -15.93
C SER A 253 15.91 7.46 -15.18
N ALA A 254 14.89 6.93 -14.50
CA ALA A 254 14.97 5.65 -13.81
C ALA A 254 14.70 4.43 -14.70
N ARG A 255 14.48 4.61 -16.01
CA ARG A 255 14.24 3.53 -16.98
C ARG A 255 13.07 2.62 -16.58
N ILE A 256 12.04 3.17 -15.91
CA ILE A 256 10.91 2.39 -15.36
C ILE A 256 10.18 1.62 -16.46
N ALA A 257 9.90 2.28 -17.59
CA ALA A 257 9.23 1.66 -18.72
C ALA A 257 10.01 0.48 -19.31
N GLU A 258 11.34 0.59 -19.35
CA GLU A 258 12.22 -0.47 -19.85
C GLU A 258 12.22 -1.65 -18.88
N ILE A 259 12.31 -1.40 -17.57
CA ILE A 259 12.18 -2.45 -16.55
C ILE A 259 10.84 -3.17 -16.72
N VAL A 260 9.73 -2.44 -16.80
CA VAL A 260 8.40 -3.06 -16.96
C VAL A 260 8.32 -3.88 -18.25
N ALA A 261 8.82 -3.35 -19.37
CA ALA A 261 8.81 -4.08 -20.64
C ALA A 261 9.71 -5.33 -20.63
N ASP A 262 10.95 -5.19 -20.18
CA ASP A 262 11.97 -6.24 -20.25
C ASP A 262 11.77 -7.33 -19.21
N VAL A 263 11.18 -6.98 -18.07
CA VAL A 263 11.15 -7.85 -16.90
C VAL A 263 9.75 -8.41 -16.64
N ILE A 264 8.71 -7.58 -16.77
CA ILE A 264 7.32 -8.01 -16.53
C ILE A 264 6.71 -8.59 -17.81
N LEU A 265 6.84 -7.88 -18.93
CA LEU A 265 6.19 -8.27 -20.19
C LEU A 265 6.95 -9.35 -20.97
N ALA A 266 8.27 -9.38 -20.88
CA ALA A 266 9.08 -10.40 -21.54
C ALA A 266 9.08 -11.77 -20.83
N GLY A 267 8.26 -11.93 -19.77
CA GLY A 267 8.24 -13.03 -18.81
C GLY A 267 8.86 -14.33 -19.27
N GLU A 268 9.80 -14.86 -18.46
CA GLU A 268 10.64 -16.04 -18.68
C GLU A 268 10.22 -16.90 -19.90
N LYS A 269 10.95 -16.73 -21.00
CA LYS A 269 11.00 -17.69 -22.11
C LYS A 269 11.57 -19.03 -21.68
#